data_AF-A0A0B0ENH5-F1
#
_entry.id   AF-A0A0B0ENH5-F1
#
_cell.length_a   1.000
_cell.length_b   1.000
_cell.length_c   1.000
_cell.angle_alpha   90.00
_cell.angle_beta   90.00
_cell.angle_gamma   90.00
#
_symmetry.space_group_name_H-M   'P 1'
#
loop_
_entity.id
_entity.type
_entity.pdbx_description
1 polymer ?
#
loop_
_entity_poly.entity_id
_entity_poly.type
_entity_poly.pdbx_seq_one_letter_code
_entity_poly.pdbx_strand_id
1 'polypeptide(L)'
;MSLSLKKKTQPFWPDQLFKDVIVAVIVFISMVMIVWYRGGAELQSPADPSSNYLARPEWYFLFLFQLLKYFEGELEVVGAIILPSFAAALIIALPFIDRAKNRSPFKRLPVMGCFGAVLAGIIYLTAMSVISDSGDERIVEQREESEKMAHMAVKLAEHGIPPQGGTSVFKNDPLYSGEQLLRQHCIVCHNFEGSGGNSAPDLTAYNTKPWLVGFFADPNAPKYYGKTNIDIMPEYDLEEEELSDLVDFLLAQAENVENIDPELKETGEILLEDNGCYNCHAFDGMGGDTAPILDNFASDRWLRGLIEDPGRKEYFGQLSTMPAFKDKLSKQEIDNIVFFLQDKRKKTIKN
;
A
#
# COMPACT_ATOMS: atom_id res chain seq x y z
N MET A 1 16.62 73.01 14.18
CA MET A 1 16.21 71.58 14.32
C MET A 1 16.54 70.81 13.03
N SER A 2 17.78 70.87 12.51
CA SER A 2 17.97 70.68 11.05
C SER A 2 19.23 69.93 10.56
N LEU A 3 20.12 69.41 11.40
CA LEU A 3 21.35 68.75 10.90
C LEU A 3 21.58 67.31 11.40
N SER A 4 21.13 66.92 12.60
CA SER A 4 21.35 65.53 13.07
C SER A 4 20.37 64.50 12.50
N LEU A 5 19.15 64.92 12.11
CA LEU A 5 18.16 64.04 11.47
C LEU A 5 18.56 63.64 10.05
N LYS A 6 19.13 64.58 9.27
CA LYS A 6 19.67 64.32 7.91
C LYS A 6 20.79 63.29 7.91
N LYS A 7 21.49 63.09 9.04
CA LYS A 7 22.60 62.14 9.18
C LYS A 7 22.15 60.69 9.41
N LYS A 8 20.84 60.42 9.58
CA LYS A 8 20.31 59.09 9.96
C LYS A 8 19.23 58.50 9.04
N THR A 9 18.87 59.16 7.93
CA THR A 9 17.77 58.72 7.06
C THR A 9 18.25 58.56 5.61
N GLN A 10 18.24 57.33 5.08
CA GLN A 10 18.45 57.06 3.65
C GLN A 10 17.11 57.16 2.88
N PRO A 11 17.09 57.72 1.67
CA PRO A 11 15.91 57.73 0.81
C PRO A 11 15.54 56.31 0.36
N PHE A 12 14.24 56.03 0.18
CA PHE A 12 13.76 54.71 -0.24
C PHE A 12 14.29 54.34 -1.64
N TRP A 13 14.22 55.28 -2.58
CA TRP A 13 14.77 55.13 -3.92
C TRP A 13 16.11 55.86 -4.04
N PRO A 14 17.14 55.25 -4.66
CA PRO A 14 17.19 53.90 -5.22
C PRO A 14 17.71 52.82 -4.24
N ASP A 15 18.40 53.24 -3.18
CA ASP A 15 19.26 52.35 -2.39
C ASP A 15 18.51 51.32 -1.54
N GLN A 16 17.40 51.71 -0.90
CA GLN A 16 16.64 50.80 -0.05
C GLN A 16 15.90 49.75 -0.89
N LEU A 17 15.24 50.18 -1.97
CA LEU A 17 14.57 49.25 -2.88
C LEU A 17 15.56 48.23 -3.45
N PHE A 18 16.76 48.64 -3.84
CA PHE A 18 17.76 47.73 -4.37
C PHE A 18 18.16 46.66 -3.33
N LYS A 19 18.36 47.05 -2.07
CA LYS A 19 18.61 46.09 -0.97
C LYS A 19 17.44 45.14 -0.76
N ASP A 20 16.21 45.67 -0.77
CA ASP A 20 15.00 44.86 -0.58
C ASP A 20 14.84 43.84 -1.71
N VAL A 21 15.11 44.23 -2.97
CA VAL A 21 15.10 43.32 -4.13
C VAL A 21 16.19 42.26 -4.01
N ILE A 22 17.41 42.62 -3.63
CA ILE A 22 18.49 41.64 -3.40
C ILE A 22 18.06 40.63 -2.34
N VAL A 23 17.52 41.08 -1.20
CA VAL A 23 17.08 40.20 -0.13
C VAL A 23 15.92 39.31 -0.61
N ALA A 24 14.95 39.86 -1.33
CA ALA A 24 13.84 39.09 -1.89
C ALA A 24 14.32 38.00 -2.86
N VAL A 25 15.29 38.32 -3.73
CA VAL A 25 15.90 37.35 -4.64
C VAL A 25 16.68 36.28 -3.87
N ILE A 26 17.44 36.65 -2.85
CA ILE A 26 18.14 35.67 -1.99
C ILE A 26 17.15 34.73 -1.32
N VAL A 27 16.05 35.24 -0.76
CA VAL A 27 15.00 34.43 -0.14
C VAL A 27 14.31 33.52 -1.15
N PHE A 28 14.03 34.02 -2.36
CA PHE A 28 13.43 33.22 -3.42
C PHE A 28 14.36 32.09 -3.87
N ILE A 29 15.63 32.40 -4.13
CA ILE A 29 16.63 31.41 -4.53
C ILE A 29 16.86 30.39 -3.42
N SER A 30 16.92 30.81 -2.15
CA SER A 30 17.06 29.87 -1.03
C SER A 30 15.85 28.94 -0.92
N MET A 31 14.64 29.44 -1.10
CA MET A 31 13.42 28.63 -1.13
C MET A 31 13.45 27.62 -2.27
N VAL A 32 13.80 28.05 -3.49
CA VAL A 32 13.93 27.14 -4.66
C VAL A 32 15.01 26.08 -4.43
N MET A 33 16.17 26.46 -3.89
CA MET A 33 17.24 25.52 -3.57
C MET A 33 16.81 24.49 -2.52
N ILE A 34 16.07 24.90 -1.48
CA ILE A 34 15.56 23.99 -0.46
C ILE A 34 14.57 23.00 -1.08
N VAL A 35 13.62 23.48 -1.91
CA VAL A 35 12.63 22.61 -2.56
C VAL A 35 13.30 21.63 -3.51
N TRP A 36 14.27 22.10 -4.30
CA TRP A 36 15.01 21.24 -5.22
C TRP A 36 15.85 20.19 -4.48
N TYR A 37 16.55 20.58 -3.41
CA TYR A 37 17.32 19.65 -2.58
C TYR A 37 16.46 18.62 -1.84
N ARG A 38 15.23 19.01 -1.45
CA ARG A 38 14.29 18.11 -0.76
C ARG A 38 13.46 17.23 -1.71
N GLY A 39 13.68 17.31 -3.02
CA GLY A 39 12.98 16.46 -3.99
C GLY A 39 11.55 16.89 -4.30
N GLY A 40 11.20 18.16 -4.06
CA GLY A 40 9.87 18.72 -4.36
C GLY A 40 8.99 18.92 -3.14
N ALA A 41 7.68 19.04 -3.38
CA ALA A 41 6.68 19.13 -2.32
C ALA A 41 6.40 17.73 -1.75
N GLU A 42 6.16 17.66 -0.45
CA GLU A 42 5.78 16.40 0.21
C GLU A 42 4.46 15.88 -0.38
N LEU A 43 4.50 14.66 -0.91
CA LEU A 43 3.34 13.99 -1.47
C LEU A 43 2.80 13.04 -0.40
N GLN A 44 1.58 13.34 0.06
CA GLN A 44 0.84 12.42 0.93
C GLN A 44 0.27 11.24 0.13
N SER A 45 -0.28 10.26 0.84
CA SER A 45 -0.99 9.14 0.22
C SER A 45 -2.13 9.64 -0.68
N PRO A 46 -2.41 8.96 -1.81
CA PRO A 46 -3.51 9.34 -2.68
C PRO A 46 -4.84 9.39 -1.93
N ALA A 47 -5.63 10.45 -2.15
CA ALA A 47 -6.91 10.62 -1.48
C ALA A 47 -7.91 9.53 -1.90
N ASP A 48 -8.21 8.62 -0.97
CA ASP A 48 -9.21 7.55 -1.14
C ASP A 48 -10.47 7.86 -0.31
N PRO A 49 -11.62 8.16 -0.96
CA PRO A 49 -12.86 8.48 -0.26
C PRO A 49 -13.49 7.27 0.46
N SER A 50 -13.04 6.05 0.18
CA SER A 50 -13.49 4.83 0.88
C SER A 50 -12.65 4.51 2.12
N SER A 51 -11.51 5.18 2.29
CA SER A 51 -10.62 4.98 3.43
C SER A 51 -11.12 5.69 4.69
N ASN A 52 -10.76 5.15 5.86
CA ASN A 52 -11.01 5.79 7.15
C ASN A 52 -9.92 6.83 7.48
N TYR A 53 -9.84 7.88 6.66
CA TYR A 53 -8.81 8.92 6.76
C TYR A 53 -8.94 9.73 8.06
N LEU A 54 -7.81 9.92 8.75
CA LEU A 54 -7.73 10.85 9.88
C LEU A 54 -7.65 12.29 9.40
N ALA A 55 -8.74 13.05 9.57
CA ALA A 55 -8.77 14.49 9.32
C ALA A 55 -8.01 15.28 10.40
N ARG A 56 -6.69 15.08 10.49
CA ARG A 56 -5.78 15.89 11.32
C ARG A 56 -5.34 17.12 10.51
N PRO A 57 -5.47 18.34 11.05
CA PRO A 57 -5.00 19.52 10.35
C PRO A 57 -3.46 19.63 10.38
N GLU A 58 -2.93 20.45 9.48
CA GLU A 58 -1.50 20.74 9.40
C GLU A 58 -0.93 21.38 10.67
N TRP A 59 0.39 21.29 10.84
CA TRP A 59 1.11 21.69 12.07
C TRP A 59 0.81 23.12 12.54
N TYR A 60 0.55 24.05 11.60
CA TYR A 60 0.24 25.45 11.91
C TYR A 60 -1.18 25.69 12.42
N PHE A 61 -2.06 24.69 12.38
CA PHE A 61 -3.41 24.73 12.95
C PHE A 61 -3.59 23.85 14.19
N LEU A 62 -2.56 23.11 14.63
CA LEU A 62 -2.65 22.22 15.78
C LEU A 62 -3.05 22.95 17.08
N PHE A 63 -2.57 24.17 17.30
CA PHE A 63 -2.97 24.96 18.47
C PHE A 63 -4.47 25.24 18.50
N LEU A 64 -5.05 25.57 17.33
CA LEU A 64 -6.46 25.87 17.19
C LEU A 64 -7.29 24.59 17.33
N PHE A 65 -6.85 23.51 16.70
CA PHE A 65 -7.45 22.19 16.86
C PHE A 65 -7.51 21.76 18.33
N GLN A 66 -6.39 21.91 19.06
CA GLN A 66 -6.35 21.59 20.49
C GLN A 66 -7.21 22.55 21.31
N LEU A 67 -7.28 23.84 20.95
CA LEU A 67 -8.16 24.81 21.61
C LEU A 67 -9.64 24.41 21.45
N LEU A 68 -10.05 24.03 20.24
CA LEU A 68 -11.44 23.70 19.92
C LEU A 68 -11.95 22.46 20.68
N LYS A 69 -11.07 21.55 21.11
CA LYS A 69 -11.44 20.45 22.01
C LYS A 69 -12.02 20.94 23.35
N TYR A 70 -11.77 22.18 23.75
CA TYR A 70 -12.33 22.77 24.97
C TYR A 70 -13.63 23.56 24.72
N PHE A 71 -14.01 23.77 23.47
CA PHE A 71 -15.20 24.54 23.06
C PHE A 71 -16.16 23.63 22.28
N GLU A 72 -16.93 22.83 22.99
CA GLU A 72 -17.91 21.91 22.40
C GLU A 72 -19.31 22.56 22.25
N GLY A 73 -20.09 22.10 21.27
CA GLY A 73 -21.46 22.53 21.05
C GLY A 73 -21.58 23.99 20.59
N GLU A 74 -22.49 24.76 21.19
CA GLU A 74 -22.73 26.16 20.81
C GLU A 74 -21.51 27.07 21.04
N LEU A 75 -20.56 26.66 21.89
CA LEU A 75 -19.34 27.41 22.19
C LEU A 75 -18.27 27.25 21.13
N GLU A 76 -18.38 26.30 20.19
CA GLU A 76 -17.42 26.08 19.12
C GLU A 76 -17.19 27.35 18.27
N VAL A 77 -18.27 28.08 17.97
CA VAL A 77 -18.23 29.36 17.24
C VAL A 77 -17.34 30.39 17.96
N VAL A 78 -17.34 30.37 19.29
CA VAL A 78 -16.50 31.27 20.09
C VAL A 78 -15.02 30.96 19.87
N GLY A 79 -14.65 29.68 19.94
CA GLY A 79 -13.27 29.22 19.74
C GLY A 79 -12.79 29.37 18.29
N ALA A 80 -13.64 29.03 17.32
CA ALA A 80 -13.27 28.96 15.90
C ALA A 80 -13.32 30.33 15.18
N ILE A 81 -14.25 31.20 15.56
CA ILE A 81 -14.52 32.45 14.83
C ILE A 81 -14.22 33.67 15.70
N ILE A 82 -14.84 33.76 16.88
CA ILE A 82 -14.80 34.99 17.69
C ILE A 82 -13.39 35.27 18.20
N LEU A 83 -12.72 34.26 18.77
CA LEU A 83 -11.41 34.42 19.39
C LEU A 83 -10.31 34.76 18.37
N PRO A 84 -10.19 34.07 17.21
CA PRO A 84 -9.27 34.48 16.15
C PRO A 84 -9.60 35.86 15.56
N SER A 85 -10.89 36.18 15.38
CA SER A 85 -11.31 37.49 14.87
C SER A 85 -10.94 38.62 15.84
N PHE A 86 -11.08 38.37 17.15
CA PHE A 86 -10.68 39.33 18.18
C PHE A 86 -9.15 39.52 18.19
N ALA A 87 -8.37 38.46 18.06
CA ALA A 87 -6.92 38.56 17.94
C ALA A 87 -6.50 39.36 16.70
N ALA A 88 -7.13 39.11 15.54
CA ALA A 88 -6.90 39.88 14.32
C ALA A 88 -7.28 41.36 14.50
N ALA A 89 -8.43 41.64 15.12
CA ALA A 89 -8.87 42.99 15.42
C ALA A 89 -7.90 43.73 16.35
N LEU A 90 -7.33 43.04 17.35
CA LEU A 90 -6.29 43.60 18.22
C LEU A 90 -5.01 43.94 17.43
N ILE A 91 -4.59 43.10 16.49
CA ILE A 91 -3.44 43.39 15.61
C ILE A 91 -3.71 44.62 14.74
N ILE A 92 -4.91 44.75 14.19
CA ILE A 92 -5.33 45.91 13.39
C ILE A 92 -5.43 47.18 14.27
N ALA A 93 -5.88 47.03 15.52
CA ALA A 93 -5.99 48.13 16.47
C ALA A 93 -4.62 48.55 17.08
N LEU A 94 -3.61 47.70 16.96
CA LEU A 94 -2.27 47.87 17.54
C LEU A 94 -1.61 49.24 17.22
N PRO A 95 -1.63 49.78 15.98
CA PRO A 95 -1.13 51.14 15.70
C PRO A 95 -1.86 52.26 16.45
N PHE A 96 -3.11 52.05 16.86
CA PHE A 96 -3.91 53.04 17.60
C PHE A 96 -3.72 52.92 19.11
N ILE A 97 -3.51 51.69 19.60
CA ILE A 97 -3.27 51.36 21.00
C ILE A 97 -1.84 51.74 21.40
N ASP A 98 -0.85 51.38 20.59
CA ASP A 98 0.58 51.63 20.86
C ASP A 98 1.13 52.84 20.08
N ARG A 99 0.80 54.04 20.57
CA ARG A 99 1.29 55.31 20.02
C ARG A 99 2.67 55.71 20.56
N ALA A 100 3.42 54.80 21.17
CA ALA A 100 4.72 55.13 21.75
C ALA A 100 5.69 55.63 20.66
N LYS A 101 6.32 56.79 20.88
CA LYS A 101 7.32 57.35 19.94
C LYS A 101 8.66 56.61 19.98
N ASN A 102 8.87 55.77 21.00
CA ASN A 102 10.09 55.01 21.21
C ASN A 102 10.09 53.73 20.37
N ARG A 103 11.23 53.42 19.74
CA ARG A 103 11.41 52.23 18.88
C ARG A 103 11.93 50.99 19.63
N SER A 104 12.23 51.12 20.92
CA SER A 104 12.81 50.04 21.73
C SER A 104 11.72 49.05 22.18
N PRO A 105 11.86 47.73 21.91
CA PRO A 105 10.88 46.71 22.32
C PRO A 105 10.64 46.68 23.84
N PHE A 106 11.71 46.83 24.64
CA PHE A 106 11.65 46.83 26.10
C PHE A 106 10.82 47.98 26.69
N LYS A 107 10.63 49.08 25.94
CA LYS A 107 9.79 50.20 26.36
C LYS A 107 8.31 50.03 25.97
N ARG A 108 7.98 48.95 25.25
CA ARG A 108 6.63 48.56 24.82
C ARG A 108 6.21 47.25 25.50
N LEU A 109 6.68 47.06 26.74
CA LEU A 109 6.54 45.82 27.50
C LEU A 109 5.10 45.29 27.58
N PRO A 110 4.02 46.11 27.69
CA PRO A 110 2.65 45.60 27.69
C PRO A 110 2.26 44.93 26.36
N VAL A 111 2.61 45.54 25.24
CA VAL A 111 2.26 45.05 23.89
C VAL A 111 3.13 43.85 23.53
N MET A 112 4.44 43.95 23.79
CA MET A 112 5.37 42.83 23.59
C MET A 112 5.05 41.65 24.51
N GLY A 113 4.63 41.92 25.74
CA GLY A 113 4.19 40.91 26.70
C GLY A 113 2.89 40.23 26.27
N CYS A 114 1.91 41.00 25.78
CA CYS A 114 0.67 40.44 25.24
C CYS A 114 0.94 39.56 24.00
N PHE A 115 1.74 40.04 23.04
CA PHE A 115 2.13 39.24 21.88
C PHE A 115 2.91 37.97 22.28
N GLY A 116 3.86 38.10 23.21
CA GLY A 116 4.61 36.97 23.74
C GLY A 116 3.73 35.95 24.46
N ALA A 117 2.72 36.40 25.20
CA ALA A 117 1.75 35.51 25.86
C ALA A 117 0.89 34.75 24.86
N VAL A 118 0.40 35.42 23.80
CA VAL A 118 -0.34 34.76 22.71
C VAL A 118 0.53 33.72 22.01
N LEU A 119 1.77 34.07 21.67
CA LEU A 119 2.72 33.15 21.05
C LEU A 119 3.02 31.95 21.96
N ALA A 120 3.23 32.18 23.26
CA ALA A 120 3.43 31.12 24.24
C ALA A 120 2.21 30.20 24.35
N GLY A 121 0.99 30.76 24.28
CA GLY A 121 -0.25 30.00 24.23
C GLY A 121 -0.35 29.10 22.99
N ILE A 122 -0.01 29.62 21.81
CA ILE A 122 0.05 28.85 20.55
C ILE A 122 1.05 27.70 20.69
N ILE A 123 2.26 27.98 21.14
CA ILE A 123 3.30 26.96 21.33
C ILE A 123 2.85 25.89 22.33
N TYR A 124 2.27 26.32 23.46
CA TYR A 124 1.77 25.41 24.49
C TYR A 124 0.66 24.50 23.97
N LEU A 125 -0.34 25.05 23.28
CA LEU A 125 -1.45 24.27 22.72
C LEU A 125 -0.99 23.35 21.59
N THR A 126 -0.07 23.78 20.73
CA THR A 126 0.54 22.91 19.72
C THR A 126 1.29 21.75 20.37
N ALA A 127 2.11 22.01 21.40
CA ALA A 127 2.82 20.96 22.13
C ALA A 127 1.85 19.99 22.80
N MET A 128 0.77 20.49 23.42
CA MET A 128 -0.29 19.67 23.98
C MET A 128 -0.98 18.81 22.92
N SER A 129 -1.23 19.34 21.72
CA SER A 129 -1.75 18.53 20.61
C SER A 129 -0.78 17.42 20.26
N VAL A 130 0.50 17.73 20.00
CA VAL A 130 1.51 16.74 19.61
C VAL A 130 1.69 15.65 20.66
N ILE A 131 1.68 16.00 21.95
CA ILE A 131 1.75 15.04 23.05
C ILE A 131 0.50 14.14 23.06
N SER A 132 -0.69 14.72 22.92
CA SER A 132 -1.94 13.97 22.80
C SER A 132 -1.95 13.02 21.60
N ASP A 133 -1.39 13.45 20.46
CA ASP A 133 -1.25 12.65 19.25
C ASP A 133 -0.31 11.46 19.48
N SER A 134 0.83 11.71 20.12
CA SER A 134 1.86 10.67 20.37
C SER A 134 1.43 9.59 21.35
N GLY A 135 0.42 9.87 22.18
CA GLY A 135 -0.13 8.91 23.14
C GLY A 135 -1.28 8.07 22.60
N ASP A 136 -1.79 8.34 21.40
CA ASP A 136 -2.90 7.62 20.78
C ASP A 136 -2.36 6.66 19.70
N GLU A 137 -2.33 5.36 20.03
CA GLU A 137 -1.78 4.30 19.17
C GLU A 137 -2.43 4.27 17.79
N ARG A 138 -3.75 4.49 17.70
CA ARG A 138 -4.48 4.52 16.44
C ARG A 138 -4.00 5.65 15.53
N ILE A 139 -3.68 6.82 16.11
CA ILE A 139 -3.20 7.97 15.33
C ILE A 139 -1.77 7.76 14.84
N VAL A 140 -0.94 7.13 15.67
CA VAL A 140 0.41 6.74 15.28
C VAL A 140 0.36 5.73 14.14
N GLU A 141 -0.41 4.65 14.29
CA GLU A 141 -0.54 3.58 13.30
C GLU A 141 -1.07 4.10 11.96
N GLN A 142 -2.16 4.88 11.98
CA GLN A 142 -2.73 5.47 10.76
C GLN A 142 -1.78 6.46 10.06
N ARG A 143 -0.92 7.18 10.81
CA ARG A 143 0.11 8.04 10.22
C ARG A 143 1.19 7.21 9.55
N GLU A 144 1.70 6.18 10.22
CA GLU A 144 2.70 5.27 9.65
C GLU A 144 2.18 4.57 8.39
N GLU A 145 0.93 4.11 8.40
CA GLU A 145 0.29 3.51 7.23
C GLU A 145 0.18 4.51 6.07
N SER A 146 -0.27 5.74 6.35
CA SER A 146 -0.36 6.81 5.35
C SER A 146 1.00 7.16 4.77
N GLU A 147 2.05 7.24 5.59
CA GLU A 147 3.43 7.47 5.14
C GLU A 147 3.95 6.31 4.28
N LYS A 148 3.71 5.05 4.67
CA LYS A 148 4.08 3.87 3.87
C LYS A 148 3.38 3.88 2.51
N MET A 149 2.07 4.17 2.51
CA MET A 149 1.27 4.28 1.28
C MET A 149 1.75 5.42 0.40
N ALA A 150 2.12 6.58 0.97
CA ALA A 150 2.68 7.70 0.24
C ALA A 150 3.99 7.33 -0.47
N HIS A 151 4.93 6.72 0.25
CA HIS A 151 6.21 6.28 -0.31
C HIS A 151 6.01 5.25 -1.43
N MET A 152 5.12 4.27 -1.22
CA MET A 152 4.77 3.29 -2.23
C MET A 152 4.15 3.96 -3.46
N ALA A 153 3.19 4.86 -3.27
CA ALA A 153 2.53 5.57 -4.36
C ALA A 153 3.52 6.38 -5.22
N VAL A 154 4.47 7.08 -4.59
CA VAL A 154 5.52 7.83 -5.30
C VAL A 154 6.39 6.89 -6.14
N LYS A 155 6.82 5.76 -5.57
CA LYS A 155 7.63 4.77 -6.30
C LYS A 155 6.86 4.14 -7.46
N LEU A 156 5.58 3.83 -7.26
CA LEU A 156 4.72 3.26 -8.30
C LEU A 156 4.38 4.28 -9.39
N ALA A 157 4.36 5.57 -9.06
CA ALA A 157 4.14 6.65 -10.03
C ALA A 157 5.30 6.79 -11.03
N GLU A 158 6.49 6.27 -10.73
CA GLU A 158 7.61 6.21 -11.69
C GLU A 158 7.25 5.40 -12.94
N HIS A 159 6.32 4.44 -12.81
CA HIS A 159 5.78 3.64 -13.92
C HIS A 159 4.61 4.33 -14.64
N GLY A 160 4.32 5.58 -14.28
CA GLY A 160 3.23 6.39 -14.81
C GLY A 160 2.01 6.42 -13.89
N ILE A 161 1.22 7.50 -13.96
CA ILE A 161 -0.02 7.62 -13.18
C ILE A 161 -1.19 7.31 -14.11
N PRO A 162 -2.01 6.28 -13.81
CA PRO A 162 -3.16 5.95 -14.64
C PRO A 162 -4.19 7.10 -14.68
N PRO A 163 -4.91 7.28 -15.79
CA PRO A 163 -5.85 8.41 -15.95
C PRO A 163 -7.05 8.34 -15.00
N GLN A 164 -7.29 7.19 -14.36
CA GLN A 164 -8.35 6.99 -13.38
C GLN A 164 -8.10 7.74 -12.05
N GLY A 165 -6.89 8.24 -11.83
CA GLY A 165 -6.54 9.11 -10.68
C GLY A 165 -5.43 8.55 -9.81
N GLY A 166 -5.07 9.31 -8.76
CA GLY A 166 -3.92 9.02 -7.90
C GLY A 166 -3.99 7.66 -7.19
N THR A 167 -5.17 7.22 -6.75
CA THR A 167 -5.35 5.91 -6.10
C THR A 167 -5.11 4.74 -7.06
N SER A 168 -5.23 4.96 -8.37
CA SER A 168 -4.96 3.90 -9.35
C SER A 168 -3.47 3.63 -9.54
N VAL A 169 -2.58 4.45 -8.98
CA VAL A 169 -1.13 4.21 -9.02
C VAL A 169 -0.75 2.86 -8.40
N PHE A 170 -1.51 2.39 -7.40
CA PHE A 170 -1.29 1.10 -6.76
C PHE A 170 -1.51 -0.07 -7.73
N LYS A 171 -2.25 0.11 -8.83
CA LYS A 171 -2.40 -0.91 -9.88
C LYS A 171 -1.09 -1.17 -10.65
N ASN A 172 -0.10 -0.29 -10.53
CA ASN A 172 1.23 -0.54 -11.09
C ASN A 172 2.03 -1.54 -10.26
N ASP A 173 1.62 -1.84 -9.03
CA ASP A 173 2.21 -2.93 -8.24
C ASP A 173 1.57 -4.27 -8.66
N PRO A 174 2.35 -5.22 -9.20
CA PRO A 174 1.84 -6.54 -9.57
C PRO A 174 1.19 -7.29 -8.40
N LEU A 175 1.66 -7.13 -7.16
CA LEU A 175 1.06 -7.80 -6.00
C LEU A 175 -0.32 -7.24 -5.69
N TYR A 176 -0.42 -5.92 -5.56
CA TYR A 176 -1.70 -5.24 -5.33
C TYR A 176 -2.67 -5.53 -6.48
N SER A 177 -2.23 -5.35 -7.73
CA SER A 177 -3.05 -5.61 -8.90
C SER A 177 -3.50 -7.06 -8.98
N GLY A 178 -2.62 -8.02 -8.70
CA GLY A 178 -2.93 -9.45 -8.74
C GLY A 178 -3.98 -9.85 -7.70
N GLU A 179 -3.85 -9.35 -6.48
CA GLU A 179 -4.84 -9.58 -5.43
C GLU A 179 -6.20 -8.99 -5.81
N GLN A 180 -6.24 -7.75 -6.30
CA GLN A 180 -7.49 -7.09 -6.69
C GLN A 180 -8.18 -7.85 -7.83
N LEU A 181 -7.43 -8.29 -8.84
CA LEU A 181 -7.97 -9.08 -9.94
C LEU A 181 -8.51 -10.43 -9.46
N LEU A 182 -7.79 -11.11 -8.55
CA LEU A 182 -8.26 -12.36 -7.94
C LEU A 182 -9.57 -12.14 -7.18
N ARG A 183 -9.66 -11.08 -6.37
CA ARG A 183 -10.87 -10.72 -5.62
C ARG A 183 -12.03 -10.27 -6.52
N GLN A 184 -11.76 -9.69 -7.68
CA GLN A 184 -12.80 -9.23 -8.61
C GLN A 184 -13.34 -10.35 -9.50
N HIS A 185 -12.48 -11.29 -9.91
CA HIS A 185 -12.80 -12.23 -10.98
C HIS A 185 -12.80 -13.70 -10.56
N CYS A 186 -12.10 -14.08 -9.49
CA CYS A 186 -11.87 -15.48 -9.14
C CYS A 186 -12.67 -15.92 -7.91
N ILE A 187 -12.81 -15.07 -6.90
CA ILE A 187 -13.42 -15.48 -5.61
C ILE A 187 -14.94 -15.71 -5.68
N VAL A 188 -15.58 -15.46 -6.82
CA VAL A 188 -16.99 -15.87 -7.02
C VAL A 188 -17.14 -17.39 -6.83
N CYS A 189 -16.14 -18.16 -7.26
CA CYS A 189 -16.11 -19.61 -7.08
C CYS A 189 -15.08 -20.05 -6.05
N HIS A 190 -13.91 -19.42 -6.03
CA HIS A 190 -12.80 -19.76 -5.15
C HIS A 190 -12.93 -19.11 -3.76
N ASN A 191 -12.47 -19.80 -2.72
CA ASN A 191 -12.25 -19.16 -1.42
C ASN A 191 -10.89 -18.47 -1.41
N PHE A 192 -10.81 -17.30 -0.78
CA PHE A 192 -9.56 -16.62 -0.49
C PHE A 192 -9.69 -15.85 0.83
N GLU A 193 -8.87 -16.24 1.82
CA GLU A 193 -8.83 -15.63 3.16
C GLU A 193 -10.22 -15.56 3.81
N GLY A 194 -11.01 -16.64 3.67
CA GLY A 194 -12.34 -16.76 4.25
C GLY A 194 -13.44 -16.02 3.48
N SER A 195 -13.12 -15.36 2.37
CA SER A 195 -14.07 -14.70 1.47
C SER A 195 -14.27 -15.48 0.19
N GLY A 196 -15.44 -15.32 -0.45
CA GLY A 196 -15.73 -15.90 -1.75
C GLY A 196 -16.58 -17.18 -1.73
N GLY A 197 -16.51 -17.93 -2.82
CA GLY A 197 -17.22 -19.18 -3.02
C GLY A 197 -16.52 -20.39 -2.44
N ASN A 198 -17.14 -21.55 -2.60
CA ASN A 198 -16.56 -22.85 -2.22
C ASN A 198 -16.82 -23.93 -3.28
N SER A 199 -17.15 -23.53 -4.52
CA SER A 199 -17.36 -24.43 -5.65
C SER A 199 -16.09 -24.71 -6.45
N ALA A 200 -14.96 -24.13 -6.03
CA ALA A 200 -13.62 -24.32 -6.58
C ALA A 200 -12.58 -24.33 -5.45
N PRO A 201 -11.34 -24.79 -5.71
CA PRO A 201 -10.32 -24.93 -4.67
C PRO A 201 -10.00 -23.62 -3.92
N ASP A 202 -9.68 -23.74 -2.64
CA ASP A 202 -9.24 -22.63 -1.79
C ASP A 202 -7.88 -22.09 -2.27
N LEU A 203 -7.83 -20.80 -2.58
CA LEU A 203 -6.65 -20.12 -3.12
C LEU A 203 -5.74 -19.50 -2.06
N THR A 204 -6.13 -19.53 -0.78
CA THR A 204 -5.43 -18.83 0.32
C THR A 204 -3.98 -19.27 0.46
N ALA A 205 -3.71 -20.57 0.28
CA ALA A 205 -2.38 -21.16 0.37
C ALA A 205 -2.09 -22.05 -0.85
N TYR A 206 -2.72 -21.76 -1.99
CA TYR A 206 -2.65 -22.60 -3.19
C TYR A 206 -1.22 -22.95 -3.58
N ASN A 207 -0.97 -24.23 -3.87
CA ASN A 207 0.34 -24.78 -4.24
C ASN A 207 1.47 -24.56 -3.21
N THR A 208 1.20 -24.17 -1.96
CA THR A 208 2.19 -24.30 -0.89
C THR A 208 2.39 -25.77 -0.52
N LYS A 209 3.55 -26.14 0.03
CA LYS A 209 3.81 -27.53 0.45
C LYS A 209 2.71 -28.07 1.40
N PRO A 210 2.26 -27.36 2.46
CA PRO A 210 1.16 -27.84 3.30
C PRO A 210 -0.17 -27.98 2.57
N TRP A 211 -0.45 -27.11 1.60
CA TRP A 211 -1.67 -27.20 0.79
C TRP A 211 -1.63 -28.43 -0.13
N LEU A 212 -0.48 -28.72 -0.74
CA LEU A 212 -0.30 -29.86 -1.63
C LEU A 212 -0.30 -31.19 -0.87
N VAL A 213 0.41 -31.28 0.25
CA VAL A 213 0.37 -32.46 1.13
C VAL A 213 -1.08 -32.77 1.53
N GLY A 214 -1.82 -31.77 1.97
CA GLY A 214 -3.23 -31.96 2.32
C GLY A 214 -4.12 -32.30 1.11
N PHE A 215 -3.81 -31.78 -0.08
CA PHE A 215 -4.53 -32.09 -1.32
C PHE A 215 -4.31 -33.55 -1.73
N PHE A 216 -3.08 -34.05 -1.71
CA PHE A 216 -2.80 -35.43 -2.11
C PHE A 216 -3.30 -36.46 -1.09
N ALA A 217 -3.37 -36.10 0.19
CA ALA A 217 -3.95 -36.94 1.23
C ALA A 217 -5.47 -37.09 1.12
N ASP A 218 -6.19 -36.04 0.73
CA ASP A 218 -7.64 -36.07 0.50
C ASP A 218 -8.03 -35.14 -0.67
N PRO A 219 -7.86 -35.60 -1.94
CA PRO A 219 -8.11 -34.77 -3.13
C PRO A 219 -9.56 -34.28 -3.23
N ASN A 220 -10.47 -35.07 -2.65
CA ASN A 220 -11.91 -34.88 -2.69
C ASN A 220 -12.43 -34.12 -1.45
N ALA A 221 -11.54 -33.54 -0.63
CA ALA A 221 -11.96 -32.64 0.43
C ALA A 221 -12.62 -31.38 -0.16
N PRO A 222 -13.63 -30.78 0.54
CA PRO A 222 -14.26 -29.54 0.11
C PRO A 222 -13.33 -28.33 -0.10
N LYS A 223 -12.14 -28.35 0.52
CA LYS A 223 -11.12 -27.30 0.38
C LYS A 223 -10.38 -27.37 -0.95
N TYR A 224 -10.31 -28.56 -1.55
CA TYR A 224 -9.62 -28.81 -2.81
C TYR A 224 -10.63 -28.99 -3.94
N TYR A 225 -10.78 -30.19 -4.51
CA TYR A 225 -11.63 -30.42 -5.67
C TYR A 225 -12.97 -31.10 -5.35
N GLY A 226 -13.23 -31.46 -4.09
CA GLY A 226 -14.43 -32.21 -3.66
C GLY A 226 -15.80 -31.57 -3.92
N LYS A 227 -15.83 -30.28 -4.25
CA LYS A 227 -17.06 -29.54 -4.63
C LYS A 227 -17.12 -29.18 -6.10
N THR A 228 -16.12 -29.61 -6.87
CA THR A 228 -16.06 -29.43 -8.31
C THR A 228 -16.72 -30.64 -9.00
N ASN A 229 -16.85 -30.58 -10.32
CA ASN A 229 -17.27 -31.73 -11.12
C ASN A 229 -16.09 -32.66 -11.47
N ILE A 230 -14.92 -32.43 -10.86
CA ILE A 230 -13.68 -33.18 -11.07
C ILE A 230 -13.55 -34.13 -9.87
N ASP A 231 -14.24 -35.27 -9.95
CA ASP A 231 -14.29 -36.31 -8.90
C ASP A 231 -13.66 -37.61 -9.44
N ILE A 232 -12.41 -37.50 -9.90
CA ILE A 232 -11.72 -38.59 -10.62
C ILE A 232 -10.38 -38.95 -9.98
N MET A 233 -9.83 -38.10 -9.11
CA MET A 233 -8.57 -38.40 -8.44
C MET A 233 -8.82 -39.29 -7.21
N PRO A 234 -8.28 -40.52 -7.17
CA PRO A 234 -8.47 -41.40 -6.04
C PRO A 234 -7.71 -40.88 -4.80
N GLU A 235 -8.14 -41.32 -3.62
CA GLU A 235 -7.37 -41.15 -2.39
C GLU A 235 -6.14 -42.05 -2.43
N TYR A 236 -5.00 -41.54 -1.98
CA TYR A 236 -3.73 -42.26 -1.94
C TYR A 236 -3.27 -42.41 -0.48
N ASP A 237 -3.03 -43.66 -0.08
CA ASP A 237 -2.52 -44.01 1.25
C ASP A 237 -0.99 -44.07 1.19
N LEU A 238 -0.37 -42.90 1.03
CA LEU A 238 1.08 -42.72 1.05
C LEU A 238 1.55 -42.44 2.48
N GLU A 239 2.71 -42.96 2.85
CA GLU A 239 3.37 -42.57 4.09
C GLU A 239 3.73 -41.07 4.05
N GLU A 240 3.79 -40.41 5.21
CA GLU A 240 3.99 -38.95 5.30
C GLU A 240 5.29 -38.49 4.62
N GLU A 241 6.33 -39.32 4.65
CA GLU A 241 7.62 -39.07 4.01
C GLU A 241 7.52 -39.16 2.48
N GLU A 242 6.92 -40.23 1.95
CA GLU A 242 6.71 -40.43 0.50
C GLU A 242 5.83 -39.32 -0.08
N LEU A 243 4.79 -38.92 0.65
CA LEU A 243 3.92 -37.81 0.27
C LEU A 243 4.68 -36.47 0.22
N SER A 244 5.56 -36.24 1.20
CA SER A 244 6.42 -35.06 1.23
C SER A 244 7.38 -35.03 0.04
N ASP A 245 8.02 -36.16 -0.27
CA ASP A 245 8.99 -36.28 -1.37
C ASP A 245 8.32 -36.09 -2.73
N LEU A 246 7.12 -36.65 -2.94
CA LEU A 246 6.30 -36.40 -4.12
C LEU A 246 6.00 -34.90 -4.29
N VAL A 247 5.59 -34.23 -3.21
CA VAL A 247 5.30 -32.79 -3.24
C VAL A 247 6.55 -31.97 -3.52
N ASP A 248 7.69 -32.32 -2.92
CA ASP A 248 8.96 -31.63 -3.14
C ASP A 248 9.43 -31.79 -4.59
N PHE A 249 9.30 -32.98 -5.17
CA PHE A 249 9.56 -33.23 -6.58
C PHE A 249 8.68 -32.36 -7.49
N LEU A 250 7.36 -32.32 -7.25
CA LEU A 250 6.44 -31.50 -8.04
C LEU A 250 6.72 -30.00 -7.89
N LEU A 251 7.10 -29.55 -6.70
CA LEU A 251 7.46 -28.14 -6.44
C LEU A 251 8.82 -27.76 -7.03
N ALA A 252 9.77 -28.69 -7.10
CA ALA A 252 11.07 -28.44 -7.74
C ALA A 252 10.91 -28.05 -9.22
N GLN A 253 9.91 -28.62 -9.90
CA GLN A 253 9.53 -28.20 -11.27
C GLN A 253 9.07 -26.74 -11.34
N ALA A 254 8.47 -26.21 -10.28
CA ALA A 254 8.03 -24.82 -10.26
C ALA A 254 9.17 -23.82 -10.09
N GLU A 255 10.32 -24.27 -9.59
CA GLU A 255 11.50 -23.44 -9.34
C GLU A 255 12.49 -23.50 -10.50
N ASN A 256 12.87 -24.70 -10.93
CA ASN A 256 13.82 -24.91 -12.02
C ASN A 256 13.66 -26.30 -12.65
N VAL A 257 12.91 -26.37 -13.74
CA VAL A 257 12.67 -27.61 -14.50
C VAL A 257 13.97 -28.19 -15.08
N GLU A 258 14.98 -27.36 -15.36
CA GLU A 258 16.24 -27.81 -15.97
C GLU A 258 17.25 -28.37 -14.96
N ASN A 259 17.06 -28.12 -13.66
CA ASN A 259 18.03 -28.48 -12.62
C ASN A 259 17.33 -28.95 -11.34
N ILE A 260 16.46 -29.94 -11.50
CA ILE A 260 15.91 -30.72 -10.37
C ILE A 260 17.02 -31.66 -9.87
N ASP A 261 17.12 -31.80 -8.56
CA ASP A 261 18.06 -32.75 -7.95
C ASP A 261 17.83 -34.17 -8.51
N PRO A 262 18.87 -34.87 -9.00
CA PRO A 262 18.70 -36.17 -9.64
C PRO A 262 18.08 -37.24 -8.76
N GLU A 263 18.40 -37.25 -7.46
CA GLU A 263 17.85 -38.21 -6.50
C GLU A 263 16.37 -37.90 -6.23
N LEU A 264 16.03 -36.62 -6.04
CA LEU A 264 14.63 -36.19 -5.92
C LEU A 264 13.81 -36.51 -7.18
N LYS A 265 14.39 -36.34 -8.37
CA LYS A 265 13.73 -36.67 -9.64
C LYS A 265 13.49 -38.17 -9.75
N GLU A 266 14.48 -39.01 -9.46
CA GLU A 266 14.35 -40.46 -9.50
C GLU A 266 13.29 -40.95 -8.49
N THR A 267 13.34 -40.47 -7.25
CA THR A 267 12.33 -40.78 -6.22
C THR A 267 10.92 -40.35 -6.64
N GLY A 268 10.78 -39.13 -7.17
CA GLY A 268 9.50 -38.63 -7.66
C GLY A 268 8.91 -39.47 -8.80
N GLU A 269 9.75 -39.88 -9.76
CA GLU A 269 9.32 -40.74 -10.88
C GLU A 269 8.88 -42.13 -10.40
N ILE A 270 9.59 -42.73 -9.44
CA ILE A 270 9.20 -44.01 -8.82
C ILE A 270 7.85 -43.86 -8.12
N LEU A 271 7.66 -42.80 -7.33
CA LEU A 271 6.39 -42.55 -6.64
C LEU A 271 5.23 -42.35 -7.63
N LEU A 272 5.45 -41.69 -8.76
CA LEU A 272 4.44 -41.55 -9.81
C LEU A 272 4.07 -42.90 -10.47
N GLU A 273 5.05 -43.79 -10.65
CA GLU A 273 4.85 -45.11 -11.25
C GLU A 273 4.15 -46.08 -10.29
N ASP A 274 4.69 -46.25 -9.08
CA ASP A 274 4.20 -47.21 -8.09
C ASP A 274 2.78 -46.91 -7.63
N ASN A 275 2.41 -45.63 -7.62
CA ASN A 275 1.06 -45.17 -7.26
C ASN A 275 0.15 -44.98 -8.48
N GLY A 276 0.60 -45.37 -9.67
CA GLY A 276 -0.23 -45.36 -10.87
C GLY A 276 -0.69 -43.96 -11.30
N CYS A 277 0.04 -42.90 -10.95
CA CYS A 277 -0.28 -41.53 -11.33
C CYS A 277 -0.26 -41.37 -12.86
N TYR A 278 0.64 -42.08 -13.55
CA TYR A 278 0.73 -42.14 -15.02
C TYR A 278 -0.53 -42.67 -15.70
N ASN A 279 -1.43 -43.36 -14.99
CA ASN A 279 -2.68 -43.83 -15.59
C ASN A 279 -3.56 -42.66 -16.09
N CYS A 280 -3.44 -41.50 -15.46
CA CYS A 280 -4.24 -40.32 -15.78
C CYS A 280 -3.40 -39.10 -16.14
N HIS A 281 -2.26 -38.91 -15.48
CA HIS A 281 -1.40 -37.76 -15.65
C HIS A 281 -0.26 -38.04 -16.61
N ALA A 282 0.05 -37.08 -17.49
CA ALA A 282 1.28 -37.12 -18.27
C ALA A 282 2.42 -36.40 -17.55
N PHE A 283 3.62 -36.99 -17.64
CA PHE A 283 4.88 -36.39 -17.21
C PHE A 283 6.03 -36.89 -18.10
N ASP A 284 6.89 -36.00 -18.57
CA ASP A 284 8.04 -36.29 -19.47
C ASP A 284 7.65 -37.15 -20.70
N GLY A 285 6.46 -36.89 -21.25
CA GLY A 285 5.92 -37.60 -22.41
C GLY A 285 5.37 -39.01 -22.14
N MET A 286 5.37 -39.46 -20.88
CA MET A 286 4.78 -40.73 -20.44
C MET A 286 3.46 -40.49 -19.70
N GLY A 287 2.55 -41.47 -19.77
CA GLY A 287 1.28 -41.45 -19.02
C GLY A 287 0.03 -41.09 -19.84
N GLY A 288 -1.03 -40.75 -19.12
CA GLY A 288 -2.38 -40.51 -19.63
C GLY A 288 -2.69 -39.05 -19.95
N ASP A 289 -3.87 -38.81 -20.52
CA ASP A 289 -4.33 -37.49 -20.96
C ASP A 289 -5.71 -37.09 -20.40
N THR A 290 -6.12 -37.77 -19.32
CA THR A 290 -7.42 -37.60 -18.66
C THR A 290 -7.35 -36.67 -17.46
N ALA A 291 -6.15 -36.30 -17.02
CA ALA A 291 -5.89 -35.35 -15.94
C ALA A 291 -4.79 -34.34 -16.34
N PRO A 292 -4.64 -33.22 -15.60
CA PRO A 292 -3.63 -32.21 -15.92
C PRO A 292 -2.21 -32.77 -15.99
N ILE A 293 -1.42 -32.27 -16.94
CA ILE A 293 0.00 -32.66 -17.03
C ILE A 293 0.76 -32.18 -15.79
N LEU A 294 1.70 -33.00 -15.34
CA LEU A 294 2.56 -32.70 -14.20
C LEU A 294 3.79 -31.89 -14.62
N ASP A 295 4.08 -31.79 -15.92
CA ASP A 295 5.18 -30.99 -16.45
C ASP A 295 5.04 -29.51 -16.06
N ASN A 296 6.10 -28.97 -15.46
CA ASN A 296 6.16 -27.59 -14.99
C ASN A 296 5.08 -27.29 -13.93
N PHE A 297 4.61 -28.28 -13.18
CA PHE A 297 3.55 -28.11 -12.18
C PHE A 297 3.84 -26.90 -11.27
N ALA A 298 2.80 -26.12 -10.97
CA ALA A 298 2.88 -24.90 -10.17
C ALA A 298 3.84 -23.79 -10.66
N SER A 299 4.50 -23.92 -11.82
CA SER A 299 5.31 -22.83 -12.40
C SER A 299 4.46 -21.66 -12.88
N ASP A 300 5.09 -20.50 -13.14
CA ASP A 300 4.43 -19.34 -13.75
C ASP A 300 3.75 -19.70 -15.07
N ARG A 301 4.40 -20.54 -15.89
CA ARG A 301 3.87 -21.01 -17.17
C ARG A 301 2.63 -21.88 -16.98
N TRP A 302 2.67 -22.78 -16.00
CA TRP A 302 1.55 -23.68 -15.72
C TRP A 302 0.33 -22.91 -15.20
N LEU A 303 0.51 -22.03 -14.21
CA LEU A 303 -0.55 -21.19 -13.66
C LEU A 303 -1.14 -20.25 -14.72
N ARG A 304 -0.29 -19.60 -15.51
CA ARG A 304 -0.73 -18.76 -16.62
C ARG A 304 -1.61 -19.55 -17.58
N GLY A 305 -1.13 -20.70 -18.04
CA GLY A 305 -1.83 -21.47 -19.04
C GLY A 305 -3.17 -22.03 -18.54
N LEU A 306 -3.24 -22.37 -17.24
CA LEU A 306 -4.47 -22.76 -16.56
C LEU A 306 -5.48 -21.60 -16.51
N ILE A 307 -5.06 -20.39 -16.15
CA ILE A 307 -5.94 -19.21 -16.10
C ILE A 307 -6.40 -18.80 -17.51
N GLU A 308 -5.48 -18.84 -18.49
CA GLU A 308 -5.76 -18.48 -19.87
C GLU A 308 -6.81 -19.41 -20.49
N ASP A 309 -6.63 -20.72 -20.34
CA ASP A 309 -7.50 -21.73 -20.94
C ASP A 309 -7.46 -23.07 -20.17
N PRO A 310 -8.26 -23.21 -19.10
CA PRO A 310 -8.26 -24.43 -18.28
C PRO A 310 -8.92 -25.61 -18.98
N GLY A 311 -9.61 -25.36 -20.11
CA GLY A 311 -10.26 -26.38 -20.94
C GLY A 311 -9.32 -27.03 -21.96
N ARG A 312 -8.04 -26.65 -22.01
CA ARG A 312 -7.04 -27.38 -22.80
C ARG A 312 -6.84 -28.78 -22.22
N LYS A 313 -6.52 -29.71 -23.12
CA LYS A 313 -6.23 -31.12 -22.80
C LYS A 313 -5.06 -31.27 -21.83
N GLU A 314 -4.12 -30.33 -21.84
CA GLU A 314 -2.98 -30.26 -20.90
C GLU A 314 -3.42 -29.98 -19.45
N TYR A 315 -4.66 -29.50 -19.23
CA TYR A 315 -5.23 -29.20 -17.92
C TYR A 315 -6.46 -30.07 -17.66
N PHE A 316 -7.65 -29.46 -17.52
CA PHE A 316 -8.86 -30.18 -17.12
C PHE A 316 -9.75 -30.55 -18.32
N GLY A 317 -9.40 -30.16 -19.56
CA GLY A 317 -10.14 -30.57 -20.75
C GLY A 317 -11.64 -30.28 -20.64
N GLN A 318 -12.46 -31.30 -20.94
CA GLN A 318 -13.92 -31.22 -20.83
C GLN A 318 -14.45 -31.21 -19.39
N LEU A 319 -13.62 -31.55 -18.40
CA LEU A 319 -13.97 -31.52 -16.99
C LEU A 319 -13.89 -30.10 -16.41
N SER A 320 -13.27 -29.17 -17.13
CA SER A 320 -13.13 -27.80 -16.68
C SER A 320 -14.47 -27.07 -16.64
N THR A 321 -14.86 -26.65 -15.44
CA THR A 321 -15.95 -25.68 -15.23
C THR A 321 -15.44 -24.26 -15.02
N MET A 322 -14.12 -24.09 -14.87
CA MET A 322 -13.48 -22.79 -14.75
C MET A 322 -13.51 -22.10 -16.12
N PRO A 323 -13.98 -20.84 -16.21
CA PRO A 323 -13.99 -20.13 -17.47
C PRO A 323 -12.56 -19.75 -17.90
N ALA A 324 -12.32 -19.75 -19.22
CA ALA A 324 -11.11 -19.19 -19.80
C ALA A 324 -11.06 -17.65 -19.61
N PHE A 325 -9.89 -17.13 -19.26
CA PHE A 325 -9.66 -15.69 -19.08
C PHE A 325 -8.81 -15.03 -20.16
N LYS A 326 -8.25 -15.79 -21.12
CA LYS A 326 -7.43 -15.24 -22.23
C LYS A 326 -8.10 -14.11 -23.03
N ASP A 327 -9.44 -14.14 -23.12
CA ASP A 327 -10.24 -13.14 -23.84
C ASP A 327 -10.93 -12.13 -22.90
N LYS A 328 -10.77 -12.28 -21.59
CA LYS A 328 -11.43 -11.46 -20.56
C LYS A 328 -10.46 -10.53 -19.82
N LEU A 329 -9.21 -10.95 -19.70
CA LEU A 329 -8.14 -10.22 -19.05
C LEU A 329 -7.00 -10.02 -20.04
N SER A 330 -6.33 -8.88 -19.94
CA SER A 330 -5.08 -8.64 -20.67
C SER A 330 -3.98 -9.58 -20.17
N LYS A 331 -2.94 -9.75 -21.00
CA LYS A 331 -1.76 -10.55 -20.61
C LYS A 331 -1.20 -10.06 -19.26
N GLN A 332 -0.96 -8.76 -19.11
CA GLN A 332 -0.42 -8.18 -17.88
C GLN A 332 -1.30 -8.44 -16.64
N GLU A 333 -2.63 -8.45 -16.79
CA GLU A 333 -3.52 -8.76 -15.66
C GLU A 333 -3.38 -10.24 -15.24
N ILE A 334 -3.26 -11.16 -16.20
CA ILE A 334 -2.98 -12.57 -15.90
C ILE A 334 -1.59 -12.71 -15.26
N ASP A 335 -0.57 -12.00 -15.75
CA ASP A 335 0.77 -11.97 -15.15
C ASP A 335 0.73 -11.54 -13.69
N ASN A 336 -0.05 -10.50 -13.38
CA ASN A 336 -0.18 -9.99 -12.02
C ASN A 336 -0.87 -11.00 -11.10
N ILE A 337 -1.91 -11.70 -11.56
CA ILE A 337 -2.56 -12.78 -10.79
C ILE A 337 -1.57 -13.92 -10.53
N VAL A 338 -0.84 -14.37 -11.56
CA VAL A 338 0.17 -15.42 -11.42
C VAL A 338 1.25 -14.99 -10.45
N PHE A 339 1.78 -13.77 -10.58
CA PHE A 339 2.80 -13.22 -9.70
C PHE A 339 2.34 -13.18 -8.24
N PHE A 340 1.09 -12.78 -7.99
CA PHE A 340 0.49 -12.77 -6.66
C PHE A 340 0.37 -14.18 -6.05
N LEU A 341 -0.14 -15.16 -6.81
CA LEU A 341 -0.24 -16.55 -6.35
C LEU A 341 1.14 -17.16 -6.06
N GLN A 342 2.14 -16.84 -6.90
CA GLN A 342 3.53 -17.26 -6.72
C GLN A 342 4.17 -16.66 -5.48
N ASP A 343 3.96 -15.36 -5.22
CA ASP A 343 4.43 -14.69 -4.02
C ASP A 343 3.81 -15.29 -2.75
N LYS A 344 2.49 -15.56 -2.75
CA LYS A 344 1.81 -16.25 -1.65
C LYS A 344 2.41 -17.63 -1.40
N ARG A 345 2.65 -18.42 -2.45
CA ARG A 345 3.31 -19.72 -2.33
C ARG A 345 4.68 -19.61 -1.65
N LYS A 346 5.52 -18.69 -2.12
CA LYS A 346 6.91 -18.54 -1.64
C LYS A 346 6.99 -17.97 -0.23
N LYS A 347 6.06 -17.12 0.20
CA LYS A 347 6.05 -16.51 1.53
C LYS A 347 5.72 -17.50 2.65
N THR A 348 4.92 -18.53 2.38
CA THR A 348 4.61 -19.59 3.37
C THR A 348 5.83 -20.44 3.76
N ILE A 349 6.93 -20.37 3.01
CA ILE A 349 8.21 -21.05 3.33
C ILE A 349 9.01 -20.30 4.41
N LYS A 350 8.61 -19.08 4.82
CA LYS A 350 9.41 -18.21 5.71
C LYS A 350 8.86 -17.96 7.12
N ASN A 351 7.79 -18.63 7.54
CA ASN A 351 7.27 -18.52 8.92
C ASN A 351 7.31 -19.85 9.66
#